data_AF-A0A951LJ05-F1
#
_entry.id   AF-A0A951LJ05-F1
#
_cell.length_a   1.000
_cell.length_b   1.000
_cell.length_c   1.000
_cell.angle_alpha   90.00
_cell.angle_beta   90.00
_cell.angle_gamma   90.00
#
_symmetry.space_group_name_H-M   'P 1'
#
loop_
_entity.id
_entity.type
_entity.pdbx_description
1 polymer ?
#
loop_
_entity_poly.entity_id
_entity_poly.type
_entity_poly.pdbx_seq_one_letter_code
_entity_poly.pdbx_strand_id
1 'polypeptide(L)'
;MISTLYSVEVPPFGGETAWANTVLAYRMLSPAMLRILGPLPVHMSAEVNNSTQLRLGAGAVPFASDEARSQAFEGHCHPLVRTHPASGEKALTSTNPMRSASRG
;
A
#
# COMPACT_ATOMS: atom_id res chain seq x y z
N MET A 1 13.39 1.81 -4.60
CA MET A 1 12.73 1.61 -5.91
C MET A 1 12.07 2.91 -6.29
N ILE A 2 12.22 3.32 -7.55
CA ILE A 2 11.57 4.49 -8.13
C ILE A 2 10.76 3.97 -9.32
N SER A 3 9.55 4.48 -9.50
CA SER A 3 8.70 4.14 -10.64
C SER A 3 8.54 5.37 -11.53
N THR A 4 8.61 5.17 -12.84
CA THR A 4 8.27 6.17 -13.86
C THR A 4 7.02 5.68 -14.59
N LEU A 5 6.16 6.61 -15.01
CA LEU A 5 4.91 6.31 -15.73
C LEU A 5 4.89 7.11 -17.03
N TYR A 6 4.52 6.45 -18.12
CA TYR A 6 4.34 7.05 -19.45
C TYR A 6 2.98 6.59 -20.01
N SER A 7 2.18 7.53 -20.49
CA SER A 7 0.86 7.21 -21.03
C SER A 7 0.95 6.84 -22.50
N VAL A 8 0.36 5.69 -22.87
CA VAL A 8 0.29 5.20 -24.25
C VAL A 8 -1.05 5.57 -24.89
N GLU A 9 -2.15 5.36 -24.16
CA GLU A 9 -3.51 5.68 -24.56
C GLU A 9 -4.21 6.41 -23.40
N VAL A 10 -4.93 7.49 -23.70
CA VAL A 10 -5.61 8.32 -22.70
C VAL A 10 -7.09 8.43 -23.08
N PRO A 11 -8.03 8.05 -22.19
CA PRO A 11 -9.45 8.21 -22.47
C PRO A 11 -9.83 9.69 -22.53
N PRO A 12 -10.90 10.06 -23.28
CA PRO A 12 -11.33 11.46 -23.40
C PRO A 12 -11.82 12.07 -22.08
N PHE A 13 -12.22 11.23 -21.11
CA PHE A 13 -12.64 11.64 -19.78
C PHE A 13 -12.13 10.65 -18.73
N GLY A 14 -11.71 11.15 -17.57
CA GLY A 14 -11.09 10.37 -16.50
C GLY A 14 -9.64 9.99 -16.78
N GLY A 15 -9.15 8.94 -16.12
CA GLY A 15 -7.77 8.45 -16.28
C GLY A 15 -6.71 9.26 -15.51
N GLU A 16 -7.11 10.17 -14.62
CA GLU A 16 -6.15 10.83 -13.75
C GLU A 16 -5.44 9.85 -12.80
N THR A 17 -4.18 10.17 -12.50
CA THR A 17 -3.43 9.50 -11.45
C THR A 17 -3.34 10.43 -10.25
N ALA A 18 -3.76 9.95 -9.08
CA ALA A 18 -3.66 10.68 -7.82
C ALA A 18 -2.46 10.20 -7.00
N TRP A 19 -1.74 11.14 -6.37
CA TRP A 19 -0.65 10.85 -5.44
C TRP A 19 -0.92 11.47 -4.08
N ALA A 20 -0.55 10.75 -3.02
CA ALA A 20 -0.59 11.24 -1.64
C ALA A 20 0.80 11.18 -1.01
N ASN A 21 1.22 12.26 -0.33
CA ASN A 21 2.50 12.33 0.35
C ASN A 21 2.40 11.77 1.78
N THR A 22 2.91 10.56 2.00
CA THR A 22 2.82 9.89 3.30
C THR A 22 3.85 10.37 4.34
N VAL A 23 4.87 11.14 3.93
CA VAL A 23 5.77 11.86 4.85
C VAL A 23 5.03 13.06 5.44
N LEU A 24 4.34 13.83 4.58
CA LEU A 24 3.54 14.96 5.03
C LEU A 24 2.40 14.50 5.94
N ALA A 25 1.71 13.43 5.55
CA ALA A 25 0.67 12.82 6.38
C ALA A 25 1.19 12.45 7.78
N TYR A 26 2.39 11.85 7.88
CA TYR A 26 3.02 11.55 9.17
C TYR A 26 3.29 12.80 10.01
N ARG A 27 3.82 13.87 9.38
CA ARG A 27 4.13 15.14 10.06
C ARG A 27 2.89 15.87 10.59
N MET A 28 1.74 15.68 9.95
CA MET A 28 0.47 16.30 10.35
C MET A 28 -0.25 15.55 11.48
N LEU A 29 0.25 14.38 11.90
CA LEU A 29 -0.35 13.62 13.00
C LEU A 29 -0.15 14.30 14.35
N SER A 30 -1.15 14.17 15.23
CA SER A 30 -1.00 14.61 16.62
C SER A 30 0.03 13.76 17.36
N PRO A 31 0.70 14.29 18.41
CA PRO A 31 1.62 13.51 19.24
C PRO A 31 0.98 12.26 19.84
N ALA A 32 -0.32 12.29 20.12
CA ALA A 32 -1.05 11.12 20.58
C ALA A 32 -1.11 10.02 19.51
N MET A 33 -1.45 10.37 18.26
CA MET A 33 -1.48 9.42 17.15
C MET A 33 -0.09 8.86 16.85
N LEU A 34 0.96 9.68 16.93
CA LEU A 34 2.33 9.20 16.72
C LEU A 34 2.74 8.12 17.72
N ARG A 35 2.33 8.23 18.99
CA ARG A 35 2.57 7.19 20.01
C ARG A 35 1.79 5.91 19.74
N ILE A 36 0.54 6.04 19.28
CA ILE A 36 -0.32 4.89 18.97
C ILE A 36 0.21 4.15 17.74
N LEU A 37 0.56 4.87 16.67
CA LEU A 37 0.92 4.27 15.39
C LEU A 37 2.39 3.85 15.30
N GLY A 38 3.28 4.48 16.07
CA GLY A 38 4.72 4.22 16.06
C GLY A 38 5.13 2.74 16.18
N PRO A 39 4.60 1.97 17.14
CA PRO A 39 4.99 0.56 17.32
C PRO A 39 4.16 -0.42 16.47
N LEU A 40 3.13 0.03 15.75
CA LEU A 40 2.20 -0.90 15.11
C LEU A 40 2.81 -1.53 13.85
N PRO A 41 2.72 -2.86 13.70
CA PRO A 41 2.92 -3.50 12.42
C PRO A 41 1.67 -3.35 11.54
N VAL A 42 1.88 -3.35 10.23
CA VAL A 42 0.83 -3.48 9.21
C VAL A 42 1.07 -4.76 8.42
N HIS A 43 0.03 -5.58 8.28
CA HIS A 43 0.05 -6.74 7.40
C HIS A 43 -0.42 -6.30 6.01
N MET A 44 0.39 -6.56 4.99
CA MET A 44 0.09 -6.19 3.61
C MET A 44 0.05 -7.44 2.73
N SER A 45 -1.08 -7.65 2.05
CA SER A 45 -1.28 -8.74 1.09
C SER A 45 -1.95 -8.24 -0.20
N ALA A 46 -1.80 -9.02 -1.27
CA ALA A 46 -2.41 -8.74 -2.56
C ALA A 46 -3.86 -9.24 -2.68
N GLU A 47 -4.38 -9.95 -1.67
CA GLU A 47 -5.68 -10.62 -1.71
C GLU A 47 -6.83 -9.65 -1.99
N VAL A 48 -6.89 -8.55 -1.23
CA VAL A 48 -7.94 -7.54 -1.38
C VAL A 48 -7.88 -6.92 -2.78
N ASN A 49 -6.68 -6.52 -3.24
CA ASN A 49 -6.50 -5.96 -4.58
C ASN A 49 -6.98 -6.95 -5.65
N ASN A 50 -6.60 -8.22 -5.56
CA ASN A 50 -7.02 -9.25 -6.50
C ASN A 50 -8.55 -9.43 -6.52
N SER A 51 -9.20 -9.44 -5.34
CA SER A 51 -10.67 -9.55 -5.25
C SER A 51 -11.37 -8.34 -5.88
N THR A 52 -10.81 -7.13 -5.72
CA THR A 52 -11.35 -5.90 -6.31
C THR A 52 -11.22 -5.91 -7.82
N GLN A 53 -10.07 -6.29 -8.37
CA GLN A 53 -9.86 -6.37 -9.83
C GLN A 53 -10.83 -7.36 -10.49
N LEU A 54 -11.05 -8.53 -9.86
CA LEU A 54 -12.03 -9.50 -10.33
C LEU A 54 -13.46 -8.94 -10.33
N ARG A 55 -13.85 -8.23 -9.26
CA ARG A 55 -15.18 -7.57 -9.17
C ARG A 55 -15.38 -6.48 -10.22
N LEU A 56 -14.33 -5.78 -10.59
CA LEU A 56 -14.36 -4.72 -11.59
C LEU A 56 -14.24 -5.24 -13.03
N GLY A 57 -14.13 -6.56 -13.23
CA GLY A 57 -13.99 -7.16 -14.56
C GLY A 57 -12.61 -6.99 -15.19
N ALA A 58 -11.62 -6.51 -14.44
CA ALA A 58 -10.25 -6.30 -14.91
C ALA A 58 -9.39 -7.58 -14.95
N GLY A 59 -9.95 -8.71 -14.50
CA GLY A 59 -9.24 -9.98 -14.40
C GLY A 59 -8.46 -10.14 -13.08
N ALA A 60 -7.83 -11.31 -12.91
CA ALA A 60 -6.97 -11.57 -11.76
C ALA A 60 -5.64 -10.82 -11.90
N VAL A 61 -5.05 -10.44 -10.76
CA VAL A 61 -3.70 -9.84 -10.74
C VAL A 61 -2.70 -10.90 -11.24
N PRO A 62 -1.86 -10.58 -12.23
CA PRO A 62 -0.88 -11.53 -12.74
C PRO A 62 0.28 -11.73 -11.75
N PHE A 63 0.73 -12.97 -11.61
CA PHE A 63 1.89 -13.35 -10.79
C PHE A 63 2.86 -14.21 -11.59
N ALA A 64 4.14 -14.17 -11.23
CA ALA A 64 5.20 -14.88 -11.95
C ALA A 64 5.12 -16.42 -11.78
N SER A 65 4.56 -16.90 -10.67
CA SER A 65 4.29 -18.32 -10.40
C SER A 65 3.19 -18.48 -9.34
N ASP A 66 2.71 -19.70 -9.13
CA ASP A 66 1.74 -20.01 -8.09
C ASP A 66 2.31 -19.84 -6.68
N GLU A 67 3.61 -20.07 -6.49
CA GLU A 67 4.31 -19.79 -5.23
C GLU A 67 4.34 -18.28 -4.96
N ALA A 68 4.69 -17.47 -5.97
CA ALA A 68 4.70 -16.01 -5.85
C ALA A 68 3.30 -15.46 -5.54
N ARG A 69 2.26 -16.03 -6.16
CA ARG A 69 0.86 -15.71 -5.86
C ARG A 69 0.52 -16.05 -4.41
N SER A 70 0.88 -17.25 -3.96
CA SER A 70 0.59 -17.72 -2.61
C SER A 70 1.28 -16.85 -1.55
N GLN A 71 2.55 -16.52 -1.75
CA GLN A 71 3.29 -15.59 -0.88
C GLN A 71 2.67 -14.18 -0.85
N ALA A 72 2.29 -13.66 -2.01
CA ALA A 72 1.64 -12.35 -2.09
C ALA A 72 0.28 -12.32 -1.38
N PHE A 73 -0.45 -13.44 -1.36
CA PHE A 73 -1.75 -13.55 -0.70
C PHE A 73 -1.60 -13.79 0.81
N GLU A 74 -0.62 -14.59 1.22
CA GLU A 74 -0.25 -14.75 2.64
C GLU A 74 0.15 -13.39 3.24
N GLY A 75 0.88 -12.58 2.46
CA GLY A 75 1.29 -11.23 2.83
C GLY A 75 2.40 -11.19 3.87
N HIS A 76 2.91 -9.98 4.12
CA HIS A 76 4.01 -9.76 5.06
C HIS A 76 3.70 -8.63 6.04
N CYS A 77 4.27 -8.75 7.24
CA CYS A 77 4.18 -7.70 8.25
C CYS A 77 5.33 -6.70 8.06
N HIS A 78 4.99 -5.42 7.99
CA HIS A 78 5.94 -4.31 7.89
C HIS A 78 5.66 -3.30 9.00
N PRO A 79 6.64 -2.49 9.41
CA PRO A 79 6.39 -1.35 10.30
C PRO A 79 5.40 -0.37 9.63
N LEU A 80 4.39 0.08 10.39
CA LEU A 80 3.44 1.10 9.91
C LEU A 80 4.14 2.45 9.66
N VAL A 81 5.19 2.73 10.42
CA VAL A 81 6.07 3.89 10.25
C VAL A 81 7.43 3.40 9.81
N ARG A 82 7.87 3.83 8.61
CA ARG A 82 9.21 3.53 8.08
C ARG A 82 10.06 4.79 7.98
N THR A 83 11.37 4.62 8.03
CA THR A 83 12.35 5.68 7.75
C THR A 83 12.82 5.56 6.31
N HIS A 84 12.76 6.64 5.55
CA HIS A 84 13.25 6.69 4.18
C HIS A 84 14.79 6.64 4.18
N PRO A 85 15.42 5.67 3.47
CA PRO A 85 16.84 5.40 3.63
C PRO A 85 17.75 6.54 3.14
N ALA A 86 17.31 7.31 2.13
CA ALA A 86 18.12 8.39 1.57
C ALA A 86 17.90 9.76 2.24
N SER A 87 16.69 10.03 2.76
CA SER A 87 16.35 11.34 3.36
C SER A 87 16.21 11.31 4.88
N GLY A 88 16.13 10.13 5.50
CA GLY A 88 15.89 9.97 6.94
C GLY A 88 14.47 10.31 7.38
N GLU A 89 13.58 10.69 6.47
CA GLU A 89 12.21 11.09 6.82
C GLU A 89 11.34 9.90 7.19
N LYS A 90 10.44 10.10 8.16
CA LYS A 90 9.45 9.10 8.54
C LYS A 90 8.20 9.21 7.68
N ALA A 91 7.70 8.06 7.22
CA ALA A 91 6.55 7.95 6.34
C ALA A 91 5.60 6.84 6.80
N LEU A 92 4.29 7.04 6.57
CA LEU A 92 3.29 5.98 6.74
C LEU A 92 3.34 5.00 5.55
N THR A 93 3.20 3.71 5.83
CA THR A 93 3.23 2.62 4.81
C THR A 93 1.86 2.07 4.45
N SER A 94 0.81 2.39 5.22
CA SER A 94 -0.55 1.93 4.92
C SER A 94 -1.23 2.83 3.90
N THR A 95 -1.83 2.23 2.87
CA THR A 95 -2.58 2.91 1.80
C THR A 95 -4.08 2.56 1.79
N ASN A 96 -4.52 1.61 2.61
CA ASN A 96 -5.94 1.26 2.77
C ASN A 96 -6.19 0.59 4.13
N PRO A 97 -7.07 1.11 5.01
CA PRO A 97 -7.40 0.45 6.26
C PRO A 97 -8.42 -0.64 6.00
N MET A 98 -7.99 -1.80 5.50
CA MET A 98 -8.87 -2.97 5.47
C MET A 98 -8.19 -4.15 6.17
N ARG A 99 -8.87 -4.57 7.26
CA ARG A 99 -8.53 -5.56 8.28
C ARG A 99 -7.51 -5.10 9.33
N SER A 100 -8.01 -4.86 10.55
CA SER A 100 -7.17 -5.01 11.74
C SER A 100 -6.69 -6.46 11.78
N ALA A 101 -5.39 -6.67 11.94
CA ALA A 101 -4.86 -7.99 12.22
C ALA A 101 -5.21 -8.36 13.66
N SER A 102 -6.46 -8.76 13.92
CA SER A 102 -6.78 -9.57 15.09
C SER A 102 -6.45 -11.02 14.75
N ARG A 103 -5.17 -11.39 14.89
CA ARG A 103 -4.80 -12.78 15.12
C ARG A 103 -4.65 -12.94 16.63
N GLY A 104 -5.65 -13.58 17.24
CA GLY A 104 -5.48 -14.25 18.53
C GLY A 104 -4.70 -15.55 18.38
#